data_AF-A0A9W9CP23-F1
#
_entry.id   AF-A0A9W9CP23-F1
#
_cell.length_a   1.000
_cell.length_b   1.000
_cell.length_c   1.000
_cell.angle_alpha   90.00
_cell.angle_beta   90.00
_cell.angle_gamma   90.00
#
_symmetry.space_group_name_H-M   'P 1'
#
loop_
_entity.id
_entity.type
_entity.pdbx_description
1 polymer ?
#
loop_
_entity_poly.entity_id
_entity_poly.type
_entity_poly.pdbx_seq_one_letter_code
_entity_poly.pdbx_strand_id
1 'polypeptide(L)'
;MTLFASFLLLGVISCSLASNNRIVTRSSIALIPSVSPTLPVVPSATAQALSKKHSKHVNDFFKLYGWLEPGKSVPDSDLPKAIRKIQKVLKEPVTGVFSDKMMDMLDKPRCGTEQPYNETDAKNPSDIHKRYVLWGSKCAAFAQWMRFMPLNIVPANTNANADINILFTSFGRDDTRYAFTSMVSDGVSLAAGNINVTFNDDYQWNDDRLFNFTAIHEIGHAFGMSHSAVEAAVMFAYYEGNIRPIHPDDKMGIHSVYGWKNPKWSRIDSNTAANMIPVTSISNSVSANDGLYQIRSSGQILRYASGTWTSVDNNKDTAQIAGAGGYLYQRHSDGSTYRWSGSNSNWQYIGTASDNVIDIVAASDQVYSRRKDGWVARWSGTGTSWLSIEQPSAQTSKQIAITDSKTLWNLLTTGDLVRSIWPYNSGEWLIVDQNAANMAIAAGGDEFYKLQSDGTVVWLNTKENYWQTIESAGSVAIHAQGDYLYSRHRDGSVWRYTGTSGVWEMLDDRKDVVSVVGDRGGEVWEMLTNGDIYRLVS
;
A
#
# COMPACT_ATOMS: atom_id res chain seq x y z
N MET A 1 42.45 -51.57 -16.71
CA MET A 1 43.07 -51.49 -15.38
C MET A 1 41.98 -51.20 -14.35
N THR A 2 41.94 -51.98 -13.27
CA THR A 2 41.65 -51.58 -11.85
C THR A 2 40.81 -50.32 -11.56
N LEU A 3 39.88 -50.27 -10.58
CA LEU A 3 39.24 -51.29 -9.72
C LEU A 3 38.22 -50.52 -8.81
N PHE A 4 36.95 -50.96 -8.68
CA PHE A 4 36.02 -50.68 -7.53
C PHE A 4 35.72 -49.19 -7.19
N ALA A 5 34.79 -48.79 -6.32
CA ALA A 5 33.40 -49.20 -6.01
C ALA A 5 32.74 -47.97 -5.28
N SER A 6 31.47 -47.88 -4.89
CA SER A 6 30.38 -48.86 -4.71
C SER A 6 29.01 -48.21 -4.94
N PHE A 7 27.98 -49.04 -5.16
CA PHE A 7 26.56 -48.74 -4.89
C PHE A 7 26.00 -49.94 -4.11
N LEU A 8 25.17 -49.73 -3.08
CA LEU A 8 24.45 -50.85 -2.46
C LEU A 8 22.96 -50.55 -2.32
N LEU A 9 22.18 -51.47 -2.87
CA LEU A 9 20.73 -51.58 -2.80
C LEU A 9 20.32 -52.31 -1.51
N LEU A 10 19.17 -52.00 -0.91
CA LEU A 10 18.30 -52.83 -0.03
C LEU A 10 17.28 -51.90 0.66
N GLY A 11 16.03 -52.27 0.93
CA GLY A 11 15.29 -53.49 0.61
C GLY A 11 13.87 -53.42 1.24
N VAL A 12 12.85 -53.96 0.56
CA VAL A 12 11.45 -53.99 1.03
C VAL A 12 11.21 -55.25 1.87
N ILE A 13 10.65 -55.14 3.07
CA ILE A 13 9.98 -56.26 3.77
C ILE A 13 8.70 -55.79 4.46
N SER A 14 7.58 -56.44 4.13
CA SER A 14 6.36 -56.49 4.94
C SER A 14 6.23 -57.87 5.58
N CYS A 15 5.74 -57.98 6.82
CA CYS A 15 5.11 -59.23 7.26
C CYS A 15 4.09 -59.02 8.41
N SER A 16 3.08 -59.89 8.42
CA SER A 16 2.01 -59.98 9.42
C SER A 16 2.37 -61.07 10.47
N LEU A 17 1.66 -61.38 11.56
CA LEU A 17 0.23 -61.69 11.73
C LEU A 17 -0.14 -61.80 13.23
N ALA A 18 -1.44 -61.91 13.51
CA ALA A 18 -2.15 -61.87 14.80
C ALA A 18 -1.83 -62.93 15.89
N SER A 19 -2.32 -62.69 17.12
CA SER A 19 -3.12 -63.70 17.87
C SER A 19 -4.07 -63.06 18.92
N ASN A 20 -5.19 -63.75 19.20
CA ASN A 20 -6.21 -63.41 20.20
C ASN A 20 -6.10 -64.33 21.43
N ASN A 21 -6.53 -63.91 22.64
CA ASN A 21 -7.28 -64.79 23.54
C ASN A 21 -8.07 -64.08 24.67
N ARG A 22 -8.93 -64.85 25.36
CA ARG A 22 -10.17 -64.42 26.03
C ARG A 22 -10.11 -64.24 27.57
N ILE A 23 -10.95 -63.31 28.06
CA ILE A 23 -11.94 -63.37 29.18
C ILE A 23 -11.56 -64.11 30.48
N VAL A 24 -11.68 -63.43 31.64
CA VAL A 24 -12.59 -63.76 32.78
C VAL A 24 -12.59 -62.63 33.83
N THR A 25 -13.74 -62.44 34.48
CA THR A 25 -14.09 -61.38 35.43
C THR A 25 -13.51 -61.51 36.85
N ARG A 26 -13.27 -60.37 37.52
CA ARG A 26 -13.48 -60.22 38.96
C ARG A 26 -14.29 -58.98 39.26
N SER A 27 -15.39 -59.16 40.00
CA SER A 27 -16.27 -58.07 40.42
C SER A 27 -15.68 -57.32 41.62
N SER A 28 -15.57 -56.01 41.50
CA SER A 28 -15.36 -55.09 42.63
C SER A 28 -16.44 -54.02 42.55
N ILE A 29 -17.32 -53.97 43.56
CA ILE A 29 -18.41 -52.98 43.62
C ILE A 29 -17.79 -51.61 43.93
N ALA A 30 -17.90 -50.67 42.99
CA ALA A 30 -17.66 -49.25 43.24
C ALA A 30 -19.01 -48.53 43.23
N LEU A 31 -19.34 -47.83 44.33
CA LEU A 31 -20.56 -47.04 44.41
C LEU A 31 -20.50 -45.89 43.39
N ILE A 32 -21.63 -45.64 42.74
CA ILE A 32 -21.86 -44.43 41.93
C ILE A 32 -21.94 -43.23 42.90
N PRO A 33 -21.04 -42.24 42.83
CA PRO A 33 -21.29 -40.94 43.44
C PRO A 33 -22.35 -40.24 42.60
N SER A 34 -23.46 -39.83 43.22
CA SER A 34 -24.48 -39.03 42.59
C SER A 34 -23.89 -37.75 41.98
N VAL A 35 -24.29 -37.42 40.74
CA VAL A 35 -23.96 -36.14 40.12
C VAL A 35 -24.64 -35.02 40.91
N SER A 36 -23.88 -34.35 41.79
CA SER A 36 -24.29 -33.06 42.33
C SER A 36 -24.33 -32.04 41.19
N PRO A 37 -25.37 -31.20 41.07
CA PRO A 37 -25.39 -30.14 40.08
C PRO A 37 -24.24 -29.16 40.38
N THR A 38 -23.34 -28.98 39.43
CA THR A 38 -22.33 -27.91 39.50
C THR A 38 -23.07 -26.57 39.46
N LEU A 39 -23.10 -25.89 40.60
CA LEU A 39 -23.52 -24.49 40.67
C LEU A 39 -22.68 -23.68 39.66
N PRO A 40 -23.29 -22.72 38.93
CA PRO A 40 -22.55 -21.88 38.01
C PRO A 40 -21.45 -21.14 38.77
N VAL A 41 -20.20 -21.30 38.32
CA VAL A 41 -19.05 -20.66 38.94
C VAL A 41 -19.19 -19.14 38.77
N VAL A 42 -19.53 -18.45 39.86
CA VAL A 42 -19.59 -16.99 39.88
C VAL A 42 -18.17 -16.47 39.59
N PRO A 43 -17.97 -15.62 38.56
CA PRO A 43 -16.64 -15.10 38.24
C PRO A 43 -16.06 -14.33 39.44
N SER A 44 -14.76 -14.47 39.69
CA SER A 44 -14.11 -13.77 40.81
C SER A 44 -14.25 -12.25 40.66
N ALA A 45 -14.19 -11.50 41.78
CA ALA A 45 -14.29 -10.04 41.75
C ALA A 45 -13.27 -9.40 40.78
N THR A 46 -12.06 -9.95 40.68
CA THR A 46 -11.02 -9.54 39.73
C THR A 46 -11.44 -9.80 38.27
N ALA A 47 -12.02 -10.96 37.97
CA ALA A 47 -12.52 -11.27 36.62
C ALA A 47 -13.71 -10.37 36.22
N GLN A 48 -14.60 -10.04 37.16
CA GLN A 48 -15.69 -9.09 36.94
C GLN A 48 -15.18 -7.66 36.72
N ALA A 49 -14.18 -7.22 37.48
CA ALA A 49 -13.56 -5.91 37.31
C ALA A 49 -12.85 -5.80 35.95
N LEU A 50 -12.10 -6.83 35.54
CA LEU A 50 -11.43 -6.89 34.25
C LEU A 50 -12.43 -6.90 33.09
N SER A 51 -13.49 -7.70 33.18
CA SER A 51 -14.60 -7.72 32.19
C SER A 51 -15.28 -6.36 32.04
N LYS A 52 -15.54 -5.64 33.15
CA LYS A 52 -16.06 -4.27 33.11
C LYS A 52 -15.08 -3.30 32.44
N LYS A 53 -13.78 -3.43 32.72
CA LYS A 53 -12.75 -2.59 32.09
C LYS A 53 -12.64 -2.84 30.58
N HIS A 54 -12.66 -4.11 30.14
CA HIS A 54 -12.74 -4.48 28.73
C HIS A 54 -13.98 -3.89 28.04
N SER A 55 -15.17 -4.03 28.66
CA SER A 55 -16.41 -3.48 28.12
C SER A 55 -16.37 -1.96 28.00
N LYS A 56 -15.83 -1.26 29.01
CA LYS A 56 -15.57 0.20 28.94
C LYS A 56 -14.65 0.55 27.77
N HIS A 57 -13.51 -0.12 27.64
CA HIS A 57 -12.53 0.16 26.59
C HIS A 57 -13.10 -0.04 25.18
N VAL A 58 -13.89 -1.11 24.97
CA VAL A 58 -14.60 -1.34 23.70
C VAL A 58 -15.60 -0.23 23.41
N ASN A 59 -16.42 0.17 24.40
CA ASN A 59 -17.42 1.21 24.21
C ASN A 59 -16.79 2.59 23.96
N ASP A 60 -15.74 2.96 24.70
CA ASP A 60 -14.99 4.20 24.49
C ASP A 60 -14.37 4.25 23.09
N PHE A 61 -13.71 3.16 22.65
CA PHE A 61 -13.16 3.07 21.30
C PHE A 61 -14.25 3.20 20.23
N PHE A 62 -15.38 2.51 20.40
CA PHE A 62 -16.48 2.55 19.44
C PHE A 62 -17.10 3.96 19.29
N LYS A 63 -17.14 4.76 20.36
CA LYS A 63 -17.54 6.17 20.29
C LYS A 63 -16.51 7.05 19.57
N LEU A 64 -15.23 6.87 19.88
CA LEU A 64 -14.13 7.60 19.23
C LEU A 64 -14.09 7.37 17.72
N TYR A 65 -14.58 6.23 17.24
CA TYR A 65 -14.63 5.90 15.81
C TYR A 65 -16.04 5.98 15.20
N GLY A 66 -17.04 6.52 15.90
CA GLY A 66 -18.39 6.74 15.35
C GLY A 66 -19.18 5.45 15.06
N TRP A 67 -18.77 4.32 15.66
CA TRP A 67 -19.35 3.00 15.46
C TRP A 67 -20.47 2.64 16.45
N LEU A 68 -20.80 3.56 17.35
CA LEU A 68 -21.84 3.40 18.37
C LEU A 68 -22.93 4.47 18.18
N GLU A 69 -24.18 4.05 18.12
CA GLU A 69 -25.32 4.96 18.12
C GLU A 69 -25.36 5.80 19.41
N PRO A 70 -25.81 7.07 19.37
CA PRO A 70 -25.92 7.91 20.57
C PRO A 70 -26.76 7.24 21.66
N GLY A 71 -26.20 7.17 22.88
CA GLY A 71 -26.88 6.57 24.04
C GLY A 71 -26.97 5.04 24.03
N LYS A 72 -26.35 4.33 23.08
CA LYS A 72 -26.22 2.87 23.11
C LYS A 72 -24.91 2.43 23.76
N SER A 73 -24.82 1.13 24.04
CA SER A 73 -23.58 0.42 24.38
C SER A 73 -23.48 -0.88 23.60
N VAL A 74 -22.25 -1.37 23.39
CA VAL A 74 -21.97 -2.70 22.83
C VAL A 74 -22.43 -3.76 23.85
N PRO A 75 -23.36 -4.67 23.50
CA PRO A 75 -23.78 -5.74 24.38
C PRO A 75 -22.65 -6.72 24.70
N ASP A 76 -22.66 -7.33 25.89
CA ASP A 76 -21.64 -8.30 26.30
C ASP A 76 -21.53 -9.51 25.34
N SER A 77 -22.64 -9.91 24.71
CA SER A 77 -22.69 -10.95 23.68
C SER A 77 -21.93 -10.58 22.39
N ASP A 78 -21.83 -9.29 22.07
CA ASP A 78 -21.17 -8.76 20.88
C ASP A 78 -19.71 -8.35 21.13
N LEU A 79 -19.25 -8.30 22.38
CA LEU A 79 -17.86 -7.94 22.72
C LEU A 79 -16.81 -8.72 21.91
N PRO A 80 -16.91 -10.05 21.67
CA PRO A 80 -15.92 -10.75 20.85
C PRO A 80 -15.89 -10.26 19.38
N LYS A 81 -17.04 -9.85 18.84
CA LYS A 81 -17.14 -9.28 17.48
C LYS A 81 -16.57 -7.85 17.46
N ALA A 82 -16.83 -7.07 18.51
CA ALA A 82 -16.31 -5.72 18.66
C ALA A 82 -14.78 -5.70 18.86
N ILE A 83 -14.24 -6.60 19.69
CA ILE A 83 -12.80 -6.81 19.88
C ILE A 83 -12.13 -7.15 18.53
N ARG A 84 -12.71 -8.06 17.73
CA ARG A 84 -12.20 -8.33 16.37
C ARG A 84 -12.18 -7.10 15.46
N LYS A 85 -13.08 -6.13 15.65
CA LYS A 85 -13.07 -4.86 14.91
C LYS A 85 -11.90 -3.97 15.34
N ILE A 86 -11.64 -3.87 16.65
CA ILE A 86 -10.51 -3.09 17.19
C ILE A 86 -9.17 -3.72 16.83
N GLN A 87 -9.02 -5.04 16.94
CA GLN A 87 -7.79 -5.76 16.56
C GLN A 87 -7.38 -5.52 15.10
N LYS A 88 -8.34 -5.41 14.18
CA LYS A 88 -8.07 -5.05 12.77
C LYS A 88 -7.51 -3.63 12.60
N VAL A 89 -7.86 -2.70 13.50
CA VAL A 89 -7.30 -1.34 13.53
C VAL A 89 -5.89 -1.37 14.11
N LEU A 90 -5.70 -1.98 15.29
CA LEU A 90 -4.41 -2.13 15.99
C LEU A 90 -3.41 -3.09 15.30
N LYS A 91 -3.75 -3.57 14.09
CA LYS A 91 -3.03 -4.56 13.28
C LYS A 91 -2.61 -5.80 14.09
N GLU A 92 -3.48 -6.24 14.99
CA GLU A 92 -3.28 -7.41 15.85
C GLU A 92 -3.90 -8.69 15.26
N PRO A 93 -3.44 -9.88 15.71
CA PRO A 93 -4.12 -11.14 15.45
C PRO A 93 -5.62 -11.06 15.83
N VAL A 94 -6.50 -11.34 14.87
CA VAL A 94 -7.95 -11.13 14.99
C VAL A 94 -8.62 -12.30 15.72
N THR A 95 -8.39 -12.40 17.04
CA THR A 95 -8.89 -13.49 17.90
C THR A 95 -10.30 -13.24 18.43
N GLY A 96 -10.68 -11.98 18.67
CA GLY A 96 -11.87 -11.60 19.44
C GLY A 96 -11.73 -11.78 20.95
N VAL A 97 -10.51 -11.99 21.43
CA VAL A 97 -10.15 -12.01 22.86
C VAL A 97 -9.27 -10.81 23.13
N PHE A 98 -9.52 -10.09 24.22
CA PHE A 98 -8.73 -8.94 24.63
C PHE A 98 -7.27 -9.36 24.84
N SER A 99 -6.32 -8.70 24.19
CA SER A 99 -4.89 -8.99 24.28
C SER A 99 -4.20 -8.02 25.24
N ASP A 100 -3.00 -8.38 25.71
CA ASP A 100 -2.20 -7.48 26.55
C ASP A 100 -1.73 -6.22 25.79
N LYS A 101 -1.45 -6.30 24.47
CA LYS A 101 -1.14 -5.13 23.62
C LYS A 101 -2.35 -4.21 23.52
N MET A 102 -3.53 -4.76 23.25
CA MET A 102 -4.79 -4.00 23.21
C MET A 102 -5.13 -3.39 24.57
N MET A 103 -4.75 -4.06 25.67
CA MET A 103 -4.90 -3.53 27.02
C MET A 103 -3.98 -2.33 27.28
N ASP A 104 -2.67 -2.47 27.02
CA ASP A 104 -1.69 -1.39 27.12
C ASP A 104 -2.11 -0.19 26.28
N MET A 105 -2.47 -0.41 25.00
CA MET A 105 -2.92 0.64 24.07
C MET A 105 -4.12 1.42 24.58
N LEU A 106 -5.17 0.73 25.02
CA LEU A 106 -6.44 1.36 25.38
C LEU A 106 -6.45 2.00 26.77
N ASP A 107 -5.42 1.72 27.59
CA ASP A 107 -5.12 2.44 28.83
C ASP A 107 -4.34 3.76 28.61
N LYS A 108 -3.81 4.03 27.41
CA LYS A 108 -2.99 5.22 27.15
C LYS A 108 -3.80 6.52 27.04
N PRO A 109 -3.14 7.68 27.26
CA PRO A 109 -3.73 8.99 26.96
C PRO A 109 -4.20 9.08 25.51
N ARG A 110 -5.25 9.87 25.28
CA ARG A 110 -5.97 9.88 24.01
C ARG A 110 -6.64 11.22 23.70
N CYS A 111 -7.13 11.34 22.46
CA CYS A 111 -8.12 12.35 22.11
C CYS A 111 -9.47 12.04 22.79
N GLY A 112 -10.20 13.11 23.13
CA GLY A 112 -11.55 13.08 23.68
C GLY A 112 -12.68 13.26 22.67
N THR A 113 -12.39 13.50 21.40
CA THR A 113 -13.37 13.79 20.35
C THR A 113 -14.19 12.56 19.99
N GLU A 114 -15.40 12.44 20.55
CA GLU A 114 -16.36 11.41 20.11
C GLU A 114 -16.86 11.77 18.69
N GLN A 115 -16.83 10.79 17.77
CA GLN A 115 -17.24 11.01 16.38
C GLN A 115 -18.76 10.75 16.25
N PRO A 116 -19.50 11.53 15.42
CA PRO A 116 -20.90 11.27 15.14
C PRO A 116 -21.10 9.84 14.60
N TYR A 117 -22.22 9.20 14.97
CA TYR A 117 -22.52 7.86 14.48
C TYR A 117 -22.63 7.83 12.95
N ASN A 118 -21.90 6.89 12.32
CA ASN A 118 -21.98 6.63 10.90
C ASN A 118 -22.27 5.16 10.64
N GLU A 119 -23.45 4.86 10.08
CA GLU A 119 -23.89 3.50 9.77
C GLU A 119 -22.96 2.80 8.77
N THR A 120 -22.34 3.53 7.84
CA THR A 120 -21.38 2.99 6.86
C THR A 120 -20.12 2.52 7.57
N ASP A 121 -19.45 3.39 8.33
CA ASP A 121 -18.20 3.08 9.03
C ASP A 121 -18.43 2.04 10.15
N ALA A 122 -19.63 2.05 10.76
CA ALA A 122 -20.07 1.02 11.70
C ALA A 122 -20.09 -0.38 11.06
N LYS A 123 -20.50 -0.49 9.79
CA LYS A 123 -20.52 -1.74 9.01
C LYS A 123 -19.16 -2.08 8.39
N ASN A 124 -18.54 -1.16 7.66
CA ASN A 124 -17.28 -1.32 6.94
C ASN A 124 -16.23 -0.29 7.41
N PRO A 125 -15.33 -0.63 8.35
CA PRO A 125 -14.32 0.31 8.86
C PRO A 125 -13.17 0.61 7.89
N SER A 126 -13.14 -0.01 6.69
CA SER A 126 -12.16 0.27 5.63
C SER A 126 -12.55 1.43 4.73
N ASP A 127 -13.84 1.79 4.69
CA ASP A 127 -14.43 2.64 3.65
C ASP A 127 -14.99 3.93 4.28
N ILE A 128 -14.14 4.73 4.92
CA ILE A 128 -14.57 5.93 5.66
C ILE A 128 -14.92 7.06 4.68
N HIS A 129 -16.21 7.40 4.57
CA HIS A 129 -16.72 8.38 3.61
C HIS A 129 -17.03 9.78 4.20
N LYS A 130 -16.17 10.74 3.86
CA LYS A 130 -16.35 12.23 3.71
C LYS A 130 -17.60 12.91 4.33
N ARG A 131 -17.39 13.90 5.22
CA ARG A 131 -18.28 15.07 5.49
C ARG A 131 -17.44 16.35 5.78
N TYR A 132 -18.03 17.55 5.69
CA TYR A 132 -17.32 18.85 5.51
C TYR A 132 -18.03 20.03 6.23
N VAL A 133 -17.29 21.01 6.84
CA VAL A 133 -17.46 22.51 6.84
C VAL A 133 -16.14 23.18 7.41
N LEU A 134 -15.91 24.51 7.32
CA LEU A 134 -14.56 25.17 7.22
C LEU A 134 -14.30 26.57 7.91
N TRP A 135 -13.01 26.86 8.24
CA TRP A 135 -12.19 28.16 8.30
C TRP A 135 -11.55 28.65 9.66
N GLY A 136 -10.50 29.54 9.63
CA GLY A 136 -9.88 30.37 10.75
C GLY A 136 -8.61 29.90 11.57
N SER A 137 -7.47 30.65 11.73
CA SER A 137 -6.18 30.21 12.43
C SER A 137 -5.71 31.12 13.61
N LYS A 138 -4.53 31.03 14.29
CA LYS A 138 -3.17 30.40 14.09
C LYS A 138 -2.67 29.58 15.29
N CYS A 139 -1.90 28.53 14.98
CA CYS A 139 -0.83 27.89 15.76
C CYS A 139 0.19 27.27 14.76
N ALA A 140 1.37 26.79 15.20
CA ALA A 140 2.32 26.10 14.33
C ALA A 140 1.70 24.83 13.68
N ALA A 141 0.80 24.16 14.39
CA ALA A 141 -0.01 23.05 13.91
C ALA A 141 -0.89 23.39 12.69
N PHE A 142 -1.54 24.58 12.67
CA PHE A 142 -2.30 25.04 11.50
C PHE A 142 -1.40 25.18 10.26
N ALA A 143 -0.16 25.63 10.45
CA ALA A 143 0.79 25.77 9.34
C ALA A 143 1.18 24.42 8.72
N GLN A 144 1.14 23.31 9.47
CA GLN A 144 1.38 21.98 8.91
C GLN A 144 0.23 21.55 7.97
N TRP A 145 -1.02 21.65 8.40
CA TRP A 145 -2.18 21.33 7.55
C TRP A 145 -2.30 22.25 6.34
N MET A 146 -2.02 23.55 6.50
CA MET A 146 -2.06 24.53 5.40
C MET A 146 -1.05 24.26 4.27
N ARG A 147 -0.14 23.30 4.40
CA ARG A 147 0.73 22.85 3.30
C ARG A 147 -0.02 21.99 2.29
N PHE A 148 -1.04 21.26 2.73
CA PHE A 148 -1.72 20.21 1.96
C PHE A 148 -3.04 20.67 1.33
N MET A 149 -3.74 21.61 1.96
CA MET A 149 -5.06 22.10 1.53
C MET A 149 -5.05 23.55 0.97
N PRO A 150 -6.01 23.93 0.10
CA PRO A 150 -6.09 25.24 -0.55
C PRO A 150 -6.58 26.38 0.37
N LEU A 151 -6.45 26.23 1.68
CA LEU A 151 -6.91 27.20 2.67
C LEU A 151 -5.81 28.18 3.09
N ASN A 152 -6.23 29.37 3.54
CA ASN A 152 -5.38 30.38 4.18
C ASN A 152 -6.02 30.86 5.49
N ILE A 153 -5.65 30.19 6.57
CA ILE A 153 -6.30 30.21 7.87
C ILE A 153 -5.48 31.29 8.63
N VAL A 154 -6.09 32.37 9.18
CA VAL A 154 -5.39 33.55 9.78
C VAL A 154 -5.85 33.91 11.21
N PRO A 155 -5.02 34.59 12.05
CA PRO A 155 -5.42 35.00 13.41
C PRO A 155 -6.60 35.96 13.41
N ALA A 156 -7.56 35.71 14.29
CA ALA A 156 -8.56 36.71 14.65
C ALA A 156 -7.91 37.88 15.40
N ASN A 157 -8.49 39.07 15.26
CA ASN A 157 -8.13 40.23 16.09
C ASN A 157 -8.59 40.01 17.53
N THR A 158 -7.93 40.68 18.49
CA THR A 158 -8.33 40.63 19.91
C THR A 158 -9.82 41.00 20.07
N ASN A 159 -10.58 40.13 20.75
CA ASN A 159 -12.04 40.24 20.97
C ASN A 159 -12.93 40.12 19.71
N ALA A 160 -12.41 39.63 18.58
CA ALA A 160 -13.26 39.21 17.46
C ALA A 160 -13.77 37.77 17.66
N ASN A 161 -14.98 37.47 17.18
CA ASN A 161 -15.45 36.09 17.09
C ASN A 161 -14.61 35.34 16.06
N ALA A 162 -13.84 34.34 16.51
CA ALA A 162 -13.09 33.45 15.64
C ALA A 162 -13.96 32.26 15.20
N ASP A 163 -13.63 31.68 14.05
CA ASP A 163 -14.26 30.45 13.57
C ASP A 163 -13.86 29.24 14.45
N ILE A 164 -12.56 29.16 14.77
CA ILE A 164 -11.96 28.16 15.66
C ILE A 164 -11.39 28.85 16.91
N ASN A 165 -11.89 28.49 18.08
CA ASN A 165 -11.37 28.92 19.37
C ASN A 165 -10.41 27.86 19.94
N ILE A 166 -9.32 28.31 20.55
CA ILE A 166 -8.41 27.47 21.33
C ILE A 166 -8.65 27.75 22.81
N LEU A 167 -8.96 26.73 23.60
CA LEU A 167 -9.26 26.83 25.03
C LEU A 167 -8.38 25.87 25.85
N PHE A 168 -8.17 26.22 27.11
CA PHE A 168 -7.55 25.38 28.13
C PHE A 168 -8.53 25.25 29.30
N THR A 169 -8.78 24.03 29.78
CA THR A 169 -9.72 23.77 30.88
C THR A 169 -9.33 22.47 31.59
N SER A 170 -9.40 22.43 32.92
CA SER A 170 -9.23 21.20 33.70
C SER A 170 -10.37 20.22 33.42
N PHE A 171 -10.05 18.97 33.09
CA PHE A 171 -11.05 17.90 32.86
C PHE A 171 -11.25 17.03 34.11
N GLY A 172 -10.40 17.19 35.11
CA GLY A 172 -10.31 16.37 36.31
C GLY A 172 -9.04 15.52 36.28
N ARG A 173 -8.35 15.45 37.44
CA ARG A 173 -7.05 14.79 37.62
C ARG A 173 -6.93 13.37 37.04
N ASP A 174 -8.01 12.61 37.05
CA ASP A 174 -8.02 11.20 36.64
C ASP A 174 -8.46 11.00 35.18
N ASP A 175 -8.69 12.08 34.42
CA ASP A 175 -9.08 12.03 33.02
C ASP A 175 -7.86 11.91 32.09
N THR A 176 -7.82 10.85 31.27
CA THR A 176 -6.70 10.57 30.37
C THR A 176 -6.76 11.27 29.01
N ARG A 177 -7.76 12.15 28.80
CA ARG A 177 -7.89 12.92 27.56
C ARG A 177 -6.94 14.10 27.57
N TYR A 178 -6.08 14.19 26.56
CA TYR A 178 -5.18 15.33 26.37
C TYR A 178 -5.90 16.57 25.87
N ALA A 179 -6.83 16.39 24.94
CA ALA A 179 -7.64 17.44 24.37
C ALA A 179 -8.91 16.83 23.76
N PHE A 180 -9.83 17.68 23.31
CA PHE A 180 -10.90 17.32 22.40
C PHE A 180 -11.30 18.52 21.53
N THR A 181 -11.93 18.23 20.41
CA THR A 181 -12.53 19.22 19.53
C THR A 181 -14.04 19.05 19.53
N SER A 182 -14.77 20.15 19.64
CA SER A 182 -16.22 20.18 19.49
C SER A 182 -16.61 21.10 18.33
N MET A 183 -17.56 20.64 17.52
CA MET A 183 -18.10 21.36 16.36
C MET A 183 -19.62 21.38 16.45
N VAL A 184 -20.22 22.57 16.53
CA VAL A 184 -21.68 22.74 16.50
C VAL A 184 -22.14 22.97 15.07
N SER A 185 -22.61 21.91 14.40
CA SER A 185 -23.19 21.95 13.06
C SER A 185 -24.68 21.63 13.10
N ASP A 186 -25.50 22.52 12.54
CA ASP A 186 -26.95 22.34 12.38
C ASP A 186 -27.34 21.54 11.11
N GLY A 187 -26.34 21.08 10.33
CA GLY A 187 -26.52 20.35 9.09
C GLY A 187 -26.75 21.22 7.83
N VAL A 188 -26.79 22.55 7.95
CA VAL A 188 -26.98 23.47 6.82
C VAL A 188 -26.07 24.72 6.85
N SER A 189 -25.51 25.10 7.99
CA SER A 189 -24.48 26.14 8.10
C SER A 189 -23.61 26.01 9.36
N LEU A 190 -22.31 26.34 9.28
CA LEU A 190 -21.57 26.74 10.47
C LEU A 190 -21.69 28.26 10.63
N ALA A 191 -22.27 28.69 11.75
CA ALA A 191 -22.13 30.06 12.22
C ALA A 191 -20.73 30.24 12.86
N ALA A 192 -20.16 31.45 12.76
CA ALA A 192 -18.88 31.77 13.40
C ALA A 192 -18.97 31.61 14.93
N GLY A 193 -17.93 31.07 15.56
CA GLY A 193 -17.87 30.76 16.99
C GLY A 193 -18.21 29.31 17.38
N ASN A 194 -18.43 28.41 16.41
CA ASN A 194 -18.94 27.06 16.65
C ASN A 194 -17.90 25.93 16.71
N ILE A 195 -16.60 26.20 16.53
CA ILE A 195 -15.53 25.20 16.67
C ILE A 195 -14.64 25.54 17.87
N ASN A 196 -14.52 24.60 18.80
CA ASN A 196 -13.73 24.75 20.02
C ASN A 196 -12.76 23.58 20.17
N VAL A 197 -11.46 23.87 20.03
CA VAL A 197 -10.36 22.96 20.39
C VAL A 197 -10.00 23.22 21.84
N THR A 198 -10.22 22.24 22.71
CA THR A 198 -10.04 22.37 24.16
C THR A 198 -8.94 21.44 24.65
N PHE A 199 -7.85 22.00 25.15
CA PHE A 199 -6.77 21.27 25.80
C PHE A 199 -7.06 21.07 27.28
N ASN A 200 -6.67 19.91 27.80
CA ASN A 200 -6.78 19.60 29.22
C ASN A 200 -5.67 20.32 30.00
N ASP A 201 -6.06 21.23 30.89
CA ASP A 201 -5.16 22.06 31.70
C ASP A 201 -4.59 21.32 32.93
N ASP A 202 -5.05 20.08 33.20
CA ASP A 202 -4.46 19.22 34.23
C ASP A 202 -3.10 18.62 33.79
N TYR A 203 -2.79 18.67 32.48
CA TYR A 203 -1.50 18.24 31.94
C TYR A 203 -0.51 19.40 31.83
N GLN A 204 0.75 19.13 32.16
CA GLN A 204 1.82 20.11 32.00
C GLN A 204 2.34 20.15 30.55
N TRP A 205 1.89 21.14 29.79
CA TRP A 205 2.29 21.44 28.41
C TRP A 205 3.71 22.03 28.28
N ASN A 206 4.67 21.47 29.02
CA ASN A 206 6.07 21.90 29.06
C ASN A 206 6.92 21.27 27.93
N ASP A 207 6.42 20.23 27.26
CA ASP A 207 7.03 19.66 26.05
C ASP A 207 6.30 20.19 24.81
N ASP A 208 6.94 21.14 24.12
CA ASP A 208 6.49 21.68 22.84
C ASP A 208 6.19 20.58 21.81
N ARG A 209 6.86 19.42 21.86
CA ARG A 209 6.62 18.34 20.90
C ARG A 209 5.28 17.69 21.13
N LEU A 210 4.97 17.31 22.38
CA LEU A 210 3.68 16.75 22.78
C LEU A 210 2.53 17.76 22.56
N PHE A 211 2.74 19.03 22.90
CA PHE A 211 1.76 20.08 22.64
C PHE A 211 1.50 20.25 21.14
N ASN A 212 2.55 20.38 20.31
CA ASN A 212 2.37 20.53 18.86
C ASN A 212 1.75 19.28 18.22
N PHE A 213 2.10 18.07 18.66
CA PHE A 213 1.48 16.82 18.18
C PHE A 213 -0.03 16.81 18.48
N THR A 214 -0.40 17.06 19.74
CA THR A 214 -1.80 17.13 20.16
C THR A 214 -2.56 18.23 19.41
N ALA A 215 -1.94 19.41 19.23
CA ALA A 215 -2.54 20.49 18.47
C ALA A 215 -2.73 20.14 16.99
N ILE A 216 -1.78 19.43 16.35
CA ILE A 216 -1.97 18.96 14.96
C ILE A 216 -3.17 18.02 14.87
N HIS A 217 -3.31 17.07 15.81
CA HIS A 217 -4.44 16.15 15.88
C HIS A 217 -5.78 16.89 16.01
N GLU A 218 -5.94 17.73 17.03
CA GLU A 218 -7.21 18.44 17.28
C GLU A 218 -7.55 19.44 16.16
N ILE A 219 -6.55 20.10 15.58
CA ILE A 219 -6.79 20.98 14.43
C ILE A 219 -7.21 20.17 13.20
N GLY A 220 -6.81 18.90 13.08
CA GLY A 220 -7.37 17.97 12.10
C GLY A 220 -8.87 17.74 12.29
N HIS A 221 -9.34 17.59 13.54
CA HIS A 221 -10.78 17.56 13.85
C HIS A 221 -11.48 18.88 13.59
N ALA A 222 -10.85 20.02 13.89
CA ALA A 222 -11.38 21.35 13.55
C ALA A 222 -11.49 21.56 12.04
N PHE A 223 -10.75 20.77 11.27
CA PHE A 223 -10.82 20.64 9.82
C PHE A 223 -11.74 19.49 9.34
N GLY A 224 -12.64 18.99 10.19
CA GLY A 224 -13.66 18.00 9.80
C GLY A 224 -13.13 16.59 9.57
N MET A 225 -11.87 16.30 9.93
CA MET A 225 -11.35 14.94 9.85
C MET A 225 -11.78 14.10 11.05
N SER A 226 -12.08 12.83 10.81
CA SER A 226 -12.31 11.84 11.86
C SER A 226 -11.00 11.17 12.30
N HIS A 227 -11.06 10.33 13.33
CA HIS A 227 -9.91 9.53 13.75
C HIS A 227 -9.48 8.54 12.65
N SER A 228 -8.17 8.46 12.42
CA SER A 228 -7.57 7.47 11.53
C SER A 228 -7.55 6.08 12.17
N ALA A 229 -7.75 5.05 11.34
CA ALA A 229 -7.55 3.65 11.70
C ALA A 229 -6.10 3.17 11.47
N VAL A 230 -5.19 4.06 11.12
CA VAL A 230 -3.76 3.78 10.94
C VAL A 230 -3.02 4.19 12.21
N GLU A 231 -2.47 3.23 12.96
CA GLU A 231 -1.71 3.47 14.20
C GLU A 231 -0.58 4.51 13.99
N ALA A 232 0.06 4.55 12.81
CA ALA A 232 1.12 5.52 12.49
C ALA A 232 0.64 6.94 12.11
N ALA A 233 -0.66 7.21 12.04
CA ALA A 233 -1.21 8.52 11.67
C ALA A 233 -1.22 9.52 12.82
N VAL A 234 -1.18 10.82 12.50
CA VAL A 234 -1.37 11.88 13.51
C VAL A 234 -2.80 11.88 14.02
N MET A 235 -3.78 11.55 13.17
CA MET A 235 -5.20 11.43 13.54
C MET A 235 -5.57 10.12 14.25
N PHE A 236 -4.61 9.26 14.61
CA PHE A 236 -4.92 8.08 15.43
C PHE A 236 -5.30 8.49 16.86
N ALA A 237 -6.37 7.92 17.41
CA ALA A 237 -7.02 8.43 18.63
C ALA A 237 -6.16 8.32 19.91
N TYR A 238 -5.22 7.38 19.98
CA TYR A 238 -4.42 7.06 21.18
C TYR A 238 -2.95 7.48 21.03
N TYR A 239 -2.38 8.00 22.11
CA TYR A 239 -0.98 8.45 22.16
C TYR A 239 -0.08 7.45 22.88
N GLU A 240 0.84 6.83 22.15
CA GLU A 240 1.73 5.80 22.69
C GLU A 240 2.97 6.30 23.43
N GLY A 241 3.20 7.63 23.46
CA GLY A 241 4.49 8.21 23.82
C GLY A 241 5.35 8.62 22.62
N ASN A 242 4.88 8.35 21.39
CA ASN A 242 5.60 8.60 20.14
C ASN A 242 5.00 9.79 19.37
N ILE A 243 5.82 10.82 19.11
CA ILE A 243 5.46 11.94 18.24
C ILE A 243 5.52 11.49 16.77
N ARG A 244 4.37 11.44 16.10
CA ARG A 244 4.27 11.00 14.70
C ARG A 244 4.27 12.19 13.73
N PRO A 245 4.93 12.09 12.57
CA PRO A 245 4.73 13.05 11.47
C PRO A 245 3.33 12.88 10.86
N ILE A 246 2.87 13.87 10.08
CA ILE A 246 1.65 13.73 9.26
C ILE A 246 1.85 12.59 8.25
N HIS A 247 1.08 11.52 8.44
CA HIS A 247 1.10 10.29 7.65
C HIS A 247 0.38 10.51 6.31
N PRO A 248 0.65 9.71 5.27
CA PRO A 248 -0.11 9.78 4.02
C PRO A 248 -1.63 9.65 4.17
N ASP A 249 -2.12 8.84 5.12
CA ASP A 249 -3.55 8.71 5.46
C ASP A 249 -4.15 10.05 5.92
N ASP A 250 -3.42 10.79 6.76
CA ASP A 250 -3.80 12.14 7.20
C ASP A 250 -3.90 13.12 6.02
N LYS A 251 -2.96 13.02 5.06
CA LYS A 251 -2.95 13.86 3.84
C LYS A 251 -4.12 13.50 2.92
N MET A 252 -4.38 12.21 2.74
CA MET A 252 -5.55 11.73 2.00
C MET A 252 -6.85 12.22 2.62
N GLY A 253 -6.96 12.10 3.95
CA GLY A 253 -8.06 12.64 4.73
C GLY A 253 -8.31 14.11 4.39
N ILE A 254 -7.32 14.98 4.60
CA ILE A 254 -7.48 16.43 4.36
C ILE A 254 -7.71 16.77 2.88
N HIS A 255 -7.06 16.07 1.94
CA HIS A 255 -7.30 16.25 0.50
C HIS A 255 -8.71 15.82 0.09
N SER A 256 -9.27 14.79 0.74
CA SER A 256 -10.65 14.35 0.50
C SER A 256 -11.69 15.39 0.92
N VAL A 257 -11.34 16.22 1.93
CA VAL A 257 -12.21 17.27 2.49
C VAL A 257 -12.03 18.62 1.78
N TYR A 258 -10.83 19.03 1.38
CA TYR A 258 -10.64 20.38 0.78
C TYR A 258 -10.21 20.40 -0.67
N GLY A 259 -10.16 19.23 -1.29
CA GLY A 259 -9.22 19.05 -2.37
C GLY A 259 -7.80 19.32 -1.86
N TRP A 260 -6.89 19.37 -2.80
CA TRP A 260 -5.50 19.64 -2.53
C TRP A 260 -5.17 21.13 -2.72
N LYS A 261 -4.09 21.60 -2.10
CA LYS A 261 -3.51 22.91 -2.40
C LYS A 261 -2.99 22.98 -3.85
N ASN A 262 -2.37 21.88 -4.31
CA ASN A 262 -1.93 21.61 -5.68
C ASN A 262 -1.92 20.07 -5.86
N PRO A 263 -2.65 19.48 -6.84
CA PRO A 263 -2.00 18.68 -7.85
C PRO A 263 -2.36 19.30 -9.18
N LYS A 264 -1.48 20.20 -9.59
CA LYS A 264 -1.56 20.72 -10.93
C LYS A 264 -0.94 19.68 -11.84
N TRP A 265 -1.79 18.93 -12.53
CA TRP A 265 -1.36 18.22 -13.71
C TRP A 265 -1.10 19.25 -14.81
N SER A 266 0.14 19.36 -15.25
CA SER A 266 0.51 20.19 -16.40
C SER A 266 0.55 19.29 -17.62
N ARG A 267 -0.25 19.61 -18.66
CA ARG A 267 -0.10 18.95 -19.96
C ARG A 267 1.30 19.27 -20.51
N ILE A 268 2.03 18.25 -20.91
CA ILE A 268 3.39 18.35 -21.48
C ILE A 268 3.45 17.88 -22.94
N ASP A 269 2.52 17.05 -23.41
CA ASP A 269 2.29 16.78 -24.83
C ASP A 269 0.78 16.72 -25.13
N SER A 270 0.38 17.07 -26.35
CA SER A 270 -1.00 16.99 -26.86
C SER A 270 -1.09 16.32 -28.23
N ASN A 271 -0.10 15.49 -28.56
CA ASN A 271 -0.08 14.62 -29.75
C ASN A 271 -0.41 13.20 -29.33
N THR A 272 -0.87 12.36 -30.27
CA THR A 272 -1.17 10.95 -30.03
C THR A 272 0.10 10.13 -29.76
N ALA A 273 0.57 10.14 -28.51
CA ALA A 273 1.50 9.15 -28.00
C ALA A 273 0.85 7.75 -28.03
N ALA A 274 1.64 6.72 -28.35
CA ALA A 274 1.17 5.33 -28.35
C ALA A 274 1.53 4.62 -27.05
N ASN A 275 2.69 4.94 -26.46
CA ASN A 275 3.12 4.46 -25.16
C ASN A 275 4.17 5.41 -24.55
N MET A 276 4.36 5.34 -23.24
CA MET A 276 5.37 6.11 -22.50
C MET A 276 6.06 5.25 -21.44
N ILE A 277 7.34 5.52 -21.17
CA ILE A 277 8.14 4.84 -20.13
C ILE A 277 9.02 5.86 -19.38
N PRO A 278 9.24 5.69 -18.07
CA PRO A 278 10.30 6.37 -17.35
C PRO A 278 11.61 5.60 -17.55
N VAL A 279 12.73 6.31 -17.73
CA VAL A 279 14.08 5.74 -17.67
C VAL A 279 14.82 6.43 -16.52
N THR A 280 15.41 5.63 -15.63
CA THR A 280 16.01 6.13 -14.39
C THR A 280 17.23 5.30 -13.97
N SER A 281 18.29 5.96 -13.50
CA SER A 281 19.46 5.34 -12.89
C SER A 281 19.11 4.56 -11.62
N ILE A 282 19.80 3.45 -11.39
CA ILE A 282 19.69 2.65 -10.15
C ILE A 282 20.61 3.13 -9.01
N SER A 283 21.43 4.15 -9.25
CA SER A 283 22.39 4.69 -8.29
C SER A 283 22.15 6.17 -8.03
N ASN A 284 22.78 6.71 -6.99
CA ASN A 284 22.77 8.14 -6.66
C ASN A 284 23.42 9.05 -7.74
N SER A 285 23.88 8.48 -8.86
CA SER A 285 24.37 9.20 -10.03
C SER A 285 23.33 9.15 -11.15
N VAL A 286 22.47 10.17 -11.17
CA VAL A 286 21.47 10.40 -12.22
C VAL A 286 22.14 10.43 -13.59
N SER A 287 21.64 9.65 -14.54
CA SER A 287 22.16 9.66 -15.90
C SER A 287 21.68 10.89 -16.65
N ALA A 288 22.53 11.43 -17.54
CA ALA A 288 22.12 12.47 -18.48
C ALA A 288 21.00 12.02 -19.44
N ASN A 289 20.65 10.72 -19.46
CA ASN A 289 19.55 10.11 -20.21
C ASN A 289 18.28 9.87 -19.38
N ASP A 290 18.28 10.11 -18.08
CA ASP A 290 17.10 9.85 -17.24
C ASP A 290 15.94 10.80 -17.59
N GLY A 291 14.70 10.36 -17.37
CA GLY A 291 13.47 11.11 -17.67
C GLY A 291 12.42 10.27 -18.39
N LEU A 292 11.35 10.94 -18.84
CA LEU A 292 10.24 10.30 -19.54
C LEU A 292 10.55 10.17 -21.03
N TYR A 293 10.22 9.01 -21.61
CA TYR A 293 10.25 8.76 -23.04
C TYR A 293 8.85 8.40 -23.53
N GLN A 294 8.51 8.82 -24.74
CA GLN A 294 7.32 8.35 -25.46
C GLN A 294 7.73 7.71 -26.78
N ILE A 295 6.89 6.80 -27.25
CA ILE A 295 6.86 6.34 -28.64
C ILE A 295 5.52 6.73 -29.27
N ARG A 296 5.56 7.27 -30.48
CA ARG A 296 4.37 7.60 -31.29
C ARG A 296 4.03 6.46 -32.24
N SER A 297 2.80 6.44 -32.75
CA SER A 297 2.34 5.46 -33.76
C SER A 297 3.16 5.48 -35.06
N SER A 298 3.92 6.55 -35.32
CA SER A 298 4.87 6.66 -36.43
C SER A 298 6.24 6.01 -36.17
N GLY A 299 6.45 5.37 -35.01
CA GLY A 299 7.76 4.88 -34.56
C GLY A 299 8.70 5.97 -34.03
N GLN A 300 8.27 7.24 -34.01
CA GLN A 300 9.07 8.33 -33.45
C GLN A 300 9.25 8.15 -31.93
N ILE A 301 10.51 8.21 -31.48
CA ILE A 301 10.87 8.26 -30.06
C ILE A 301 11.19 9.70 -29.68
N LEU A 302 10.54 10.19 -28.63
CA LEU A 302 10.82 11.50 -28.02
C LEU A 302 11.15 11.32 -26.54
N ARG A 303 12.04 12.17 -26.04
CA ARG A 303 12.43 12.26 -24.64
C ARG A 303 12.01 13.60 -24.05
N TYR A 304 11.33 13.59 -22.91
CA TYR A 304 11.05 14.75 -22.09
C TYR A 304 12.07 14.84 -20.95
N ALA A 305 12.88 15.89 -20.98
CA ALA A 305 13.83 16.22 -19.91
C ALA A 305 13.93 17.74 -19.77
N SER A 306 14.14 18.23 -18.54
CA SER A 306 14.30 19.67 -18.26
C SER A 306 13.19 20.56 -18.87
N GLY A 307 11.95 20.07 -18.90
CA GLY A 307 10.79 20.80 -19.42
C GLY A 307 10.59 20.76 -20.95
N THR A 308 11.43 20.04 -21.71
CA THR A 308 11.43 20.06 -23.18
C THR A 308 11.41 18.65 -23.78
N TRP A 309 10.63 18.46 -24.85
CA TRP A 309 10.70 17.26 -25.69
C TRP A 309 11.80 17.37 -26.74
N THR A 310 12.64 16.34 -26.87
CA THR A 310 13.65 16.20 -27.93
C THR A 310 13.49 14.87 -28.67
N SER A 311 13.73 14.86 -29.99
CA SER A 311 13.62 13.63 -30.79
C SER A 311 14.87 12.77 -30.63
N VAL A 312 14.70 11.49 -30.33
CA VAL A 312 15.79 10.51 -30.13
C VAL A 312 15.97 9.65 -31.38
N ASP A 313 14.86 9.16 -31.93
CA ASP A 313 14.81 8.40 -33.19
C ASP A 313 13.48 8.70 -33.92
N ASN A 314 13.43 8.41 -35.21
CA ASN A 314 12.24 8.53 -36.06
C ASN A 314 12.15 7.34 -37.03
N ASN A 315 12.33 6.12 -36.52
CA ASN A 315 12.25 4.90 -37.29
C ASN A 315 10.85 4.27 -37.18
N LYS A 316 10.13 4.25 -38.30
CA LYS A 316 8.80 3.65 -38.44
C LYS A 316 8.70 2.16 -38.07
N ASP A 317 9.82 1.43 -38.10
CA ASP A 317 9.83 0.01 -37.80
C ASP A 317 9.90 -0.27 -36.28
N THR A 318 10.19 0.76 -35.46
CA THR A 318 10.19 0.70 -33.99
C THR A 318 8.81 0.34 -33.44
N ALA A 319 8.73 -0.81 -32.76
CA ALA A 319 7.50 -1.38 -32.22
C ALA A 319 7.39 -1.26 -30.68
N GLN A 320 8.53 -1.16 -29.98
CA GLN A 320 8.57 -1.06 -28.53
C GLN A 320 9.82 -0.31 -28.07
N ILE A 321 9.70 0.44 -26.98
CA ILE A 321 10.82 0.97 -26.19
C ILE A 321 10.82 0.37 -24.78
N ALA A 322 12.00 0.23 -24.19
CA ALA A 322 12.24 -0.11 -22.79
C ALA A 322 13.51 0.62 -22.30
N GLY A 323 13.68 0.87 -21.01
CA GLY A 323 14.90 1.52 -20.53
C GLY A 323 15.12 1.39 -19.03
N ALA A 324 16.39 1.33 -18.63
CA ALA A 324 16.85 1.23 -17.25
C ALA A 324 18.32 1.65 -17.16
N GLY A 325 18.77 2.13 -16.01
CA GLY A 325 20.19 2.41 -15.76
C GLY A 325 20.79 3.47 -16.70
N GLY A 326 19.98 4.43 -17.14
CA GLY A 326 20.39 5.45 -18.10
C GLY A 326 20.55 4.97 -19.55
N TYR A 327 20.10 3.75 -19.89
CA TYR A 327 20.06 3.24 -21.26
C TYR A 327 18.63 3.14 -21.78
N LEU A 328 18.45 3.48 -23.05
CA LEU A 328 17.23 3.21 -23.80
C LEU A 328 17.45 2.03 -24.74
N TYR A 329 16.44 1.20 -24.90
CA TYR A 329 16.40 0.07 -25.80
C TYR A 329 15.19 0.21 -26.71
N GLN A 330 15.34 -0.17 -27.97
CA GLN A 330 14.21 -0.27 -28.89
C GLN A 330 14.19 -1.64 -29.58
N ARG A 331 12.99 -2.17 -29.76
CA ARG A 331 12.72 -3.37 -30.55
C ARG A 331 11.96 -2.95 -31.81
N HIS A 332 12.43 -3.39 -32.97
CA HIS A 332 11.71 -3.20 -34.22
C HIS A 332 10.65 -4.29 -34.41
N SER A 333 9.82 -4.13 -35.44
CA SER A 333 8.70 -5.00 -35.76
C SER A 333 9.12 -6.40 -36.23
N ASP A 334 10.37 -6.54 -36.70
CA ASP A 334 11.01 -7.81 -37.04
C ASP A 334 11.71 -8.48 -35.84
N GLY A 335 11.58 -7.91 -34.64
CA GLY A 335 12.21 -8.38 -33.41
C GLY A 335 13.68 -8.00 -33.24
N SER A 336 14.31 -7.35 -34.23
CA SER A 336 15.66 -6.82 -34.06
C SER A 336 15.71 -5.80 -32.93
N THR A 337 16.82 -5.79 -32.19
CA THR A 337 16.92 -5.03 -30.93
C THR A 337 18.16 -4.15 -30.92
N TYR A 338 17.98 -2.92 -30.45
CA TYR A 338 19.00 -1.89 -30.40
C TYR A 338 19.09 -1.24 -29.01
N ARG A 339 20.26 -0.71 -28.68
CA ARG A 339 20.56 0.02 -27.43
C ARG A 339 21.12 1.40 -27.74
N TRP A 340 20.68 2.40 -26.99
CA TRP A 340 21.15 3.78 -27.07
C TRP A 340 21.71 4.24 -25.72
N SER A 341 22.85 4.92 -25.77
CA SER A 341 23.63 5.37 -24.61
C SER A 341 23.65 6.89 -24.42
N GLY A 342 22.84 7.65 -25.15
CA GLY A 342 22.73 9.11 -24.99
C GLY A 342 23.40 9.97 -26.06
N SER A 343 24.09 9.38 -27.03
CA SER A 343 24.94 10.10 -27.99
C SER A 343 24.43 10.02 -29.44
N ASN A 344 23.86 11.13 -29.92
CA ASN A 344 23.29 11.29 -31.28
C ASN A 344 22.30 10.15 -31.63
N SER A 345 22.01 9.94 -32.91
CA SER A 345 21.19 8.80 -33.39
C SER A 345 21.98 7.49 -33.50
N ASN A 346 23.10 7.34 -32.79
CA ASN A 346 23.95 6.16 -32.87
C ASN A 346 23.41 5.03 -31.98
N TRP A 347 22.52 4.22 -32.55
CA TRP A 347 22.00 3.02 -31.92
C TRP A 347 22.95 1.82 -32.11
N GLN A 348 23.37 1.20 -31.00
CA GLN A 348 24.10 -0.06 -31.01
C GLN A 348 23.13 -1.19 -31.39
N TYR A 349 23.38 -1.89 -32.48
CA TYR A 349 22.69 -3.13 -32.83
C TYR A 349 23.10 -4.24 -31.85
N ILE A 350 22.14 -4.79 -31.09
CA ILE A 350 22.40 -5.76 -30.02
C ILE A 350 21.59 -7.06 -30.14
N GLY A 351 20.66 -7.19 -31.09
CA GLY A 351 19.89 -8.41 -31.30
C GLY A 351 19.47 -8.56 -32.75
N THR A 352 19.77 -9.72 -33.34
CA THR A 352 19.40 -10.05 -34.72
C THR A 352 17.89 -10.10 -34.90
N ALA A 353 17.40 -9.67 -36.07
CA ALA A 353 16.01 -9.83 -36.48
C ALA A 353 15.53 -11.27 -36.24
N SER A 354 14.43 -11.41 -35.50
CA SER A 354 13.82 -12.69 -35.15
C SER A 354 12.39 -12.43 -34.70
N ASP A 355 11.43 -12.94 -35.47
CA ASP A 355 10.01 -12.85 -35.13
C ASP A 355 9.64 -13.60 -33.85
N ASN A 356 10.55 -14.41 -33.30
CA ASN A 356 10.40 -15.06 -32.00
C ASN A 356 10.44 -14.04 -30.85
N VAL A 357 11.09 -12.87 -31.00
CA VAL A 357 11.16 -11.82 -29.96
C VAL A 357 9.86 -11.01 -29.92
N ILE A 358 9.08 -11.13 -28.85
CA ILE A 358 7.75 -10.50 -28.72
C ILE A 358 7.69 -9.33 -27.75
N ASP A 359 8.58 -9.27 -26.77
CA ASP A 359 8.86 -8.05 -26.00
C ASP A 359 10.33 -7.91 -25.62
N ILE A 360 10.68 -6.70 -25.20
CA ILE A 360 11.88 -6.39 -24.43
C ILE A 360 11.48 -5.75 -23.09
N VAL A 361 12.22 -6.07 -22.04
CA VAL A 361 12.08 -5.46 -20.70
C VAL A 361 13.48 -5.14 -20.19
N ALA A 362 13.67 -3.92 -19.69
CA ALA A 362 14.93 -3.45 -19.14
C ALA A 362 14.80 -3.19 -17.64
N ALA A 363 15.80 -3.58 -16.85
CA ALA A 363 15.87 -3.35 -15.41
C ALA A 363 17.32 -3.41 -14.95
N SER A 364 17.64 -2.74 -13.84
CA SER A 364 19.02 -2.56 -13.38
C SER A 364 19.90 -1.96 -14.49
N ASP A 365 20.81 -2.77 -15.04
CA ASP A 365 21.81 -2.48 -16.07
C ASP A 365 21.67 -3.47 -17.24
N GLN A 366 20.53 -4.16 -17.34
CA GLN A 366 20.31 -5.35 -18.17
C GLN A 366 19.05 -5.19 -19.03
N VAL A 367 19.04 -5.89 -20.17
CA VAL A 367 17.86 -6.03 -21.04
C VAL A 367 17.56 -7.50 -21.30
N TYR A 368 16.27 -7.82 -21.23
CA TYR A 368 15.69 -9.13 -21.41
C TYR A 368 14.73 -9.09 -22.58
N SER A 369 14.53 -10.23 -23.23
CA SER A 369 13.51 -10.45 -24.25
C SER A 369 12.66 -11.66 -23.90
N ARG A 370 11.35 -11.52 -23.99
CA ARG A 370 10.41 -12.66 -23.94
C ARG A 370 10.14 -13.15 -25.35
N ARG A 371 9.99 -14.47 -25.50
CA ARG A 371 9.90 -15.14 -26.80
C ARG A 371 8.55 -15.85 -27.03
N LYS A 372 8.18 -16.09 -28.30
CA LYS A 372 6.96 -16.86 -28.68
C LYS A 372 7.01 -18.29 -28.14
N ASP A 373 8.20 -18.87 -28.06
CA ASP A 373 8.42 -20.21 -27.46
C ASP A 373 8.21 -20.25 -25.93
N GLY A 374 7.92 -19.11 -25.28
CA GLY A 374 7.67 -19.00 -23.85
C GLY A 374 8.91 -18.75 -23.00
N TRP A 375 10.12 -18.83 -23.58
CA TRP A 375 11.38 -18.62 -22.86
C TRP A 375 11.71 -17.14 -22.74
N VAL A 376 12.65 -16.85 -21.85
CA VAL A 376 13.26 -15.52 -21.67
C VAL A 376 14.74 -15.60 -22.05
N ALA A 377 15.26 -14.56 -22.70
CA ALA A 377 16.69 -14.42 -22.94
C ALA A 377 17.20 -13.06 -22.42
N ARG A 378 18.46 -13.01 -21.97
CA ARG A 378 19.15 -11.78 -21.56
C ARG A 378 20.27 -11.46 -22.56
N TRP A 379 20.43 -10.19 -22.93
CA TRP A 379 21.59 -9.78 -23.72
C TRP A 379 22.89 -10.03 -22.94
N SER A 380 23.93 -10.55 -23.60
CA SER A 380 25.21 -10.87 -22.93
C SER A 380 25.96 -9.63 -22.43
N GLY A 381 25.65 -8.45 -22.97
CA GLY A 381 26.46 -7.23 -22.86
C GLY A 381 27.42 -7.00 -24.04
N THR A 382 27.50 -7.94 -25.00
CA THR A 382 28.48 -7.93 -26.09
C THR A 382 27.90 -8.39 -27.43
N GLY A 383 28.12 -7.60 -28.48
CA GLY A 383 27.64 -7.89 -29.83
C GLY A 383 26.13 -8.14 -29.88
N THR A 384 25.71 -9.11 -30.70
CA THR A 384 24.31 -9.52 -30.86
C THR A 384 23.94 -10.79 -30.08
N SER A 385 24.72 -11.13 -29.04
CA SER A 385 24.57 -12.41 -28.32
C SER A 385 23.53 -12.32 -27.19
N TRP A 386 22.57 -13.25 -27.18
CA TRP A 386 21.56 -13.39 -26.14
C TRP A 386 21.65 -14.76 -25.48
N LEU A 387 21.70 -14.78 -24.16
CA LEU A 387 21.75 -15.98 -23.34
C LEU A 387 20.32 -16.38 -22.97
N SER A 388 19.88 -17.57 -23.39
CA SER A 388 18.58 -18.11 -22.95
C SER A 388 18.66 -18.43 -21.46
N ILE A 389 17.62 -18.06 -20.72
CA ILE A 389 17.45 -18.43 -19.31
C ILE A 389 16.61 -19.70 -19.29
N GLU A 390 17.19 -20.81 -18.85
CA GLU A 390 16.54 -22.11 -18.98
C GLU A 390 15.38 -22.27 -18.01
N GLN A 391 14.21 -22.63 -18.53
CA GLN A 391 13.02 -22.95 -17.72
C GLN A 391 12.64 -24.42 -17.96
N PRO A 392 12.64 -25.29 -16.93
CA PRO A 392 12.45 -26.75 -17.09
C PRO A 392 11.16 -27.16 -17.81
N SER A 393 10.13 -26.31 -17.75
CA SER A 393 8.98 -26.35 -18.66
C SER A 393 8.56 -24.93 -19.01
N ALA A 394 8.75 -24.54 -20.27
CA ALA A 394 8.29 -23.25 -20.78
C ALA A 394 6.77 -23.28 -21.03
N GLN A 395 5.99 -23.18 -19.95
CA GLN A 395 4.62 -22.64 -20.09
C GLN A 395 4.72 -21.26 -20.74
N THR A 396 3.76 -20.90 -21.59
CA THR A 396 3.82 -19.63 -22.33
C THR A 396 3.88 -18.45 -21.36
N SER A 397 5.04 -17.76 -21.34
CA SER A 397 5.27 -16.57 -20.54
C SER A 397 4.34 -15.43 -21.01
N LYS A 398 3.62 -14.83 -20.06
CA LYS A 398 2.65 -13.74 -20.30
C LYS A 398 3.28 -12.37 -20.10
N GLN A 399 4.08 -12.22 -19.05
CA GLN A 399 4.76 -10.98 -18.69
C GLN A 399 6.01 -11.31 -17.86
N ILE A 400 7.08 -10.52 -18.01
CA ILE A 400 8.24 -10.55 -17.12
C ILE A 400 8.39 -9.22 -16.37
N ALA A 401 8.92 -9.30 -15.15
CA ALA A 401 9.36 -8.15 -14.36
C ALA A 401 10.70 -8.49 -13.71
N ILE A 402 11.61 -7.52 -13.57
CA ILE A 402 12.97 -7.76 -13.07
C ILE A 402 13.31 -6.72 -12.01
N THR A 403 13.84 -7.16 -10.88
CA THR A 403 14.28 -6.31 -9.77
C THR A 403 15.69 -5.75 -9.96
N ASP A 404 16.10 -4.80 -9.12
CA ASP A 404 17.47 -4.25 -9.10
C ASP A 404 18.53 -5.30 -8.77
N SER A 405 18.22 -6.22 -7.85
CA SER A 405 18.98 -7.44 -7.56
C SER A 405 19.02 -8.44 -8.72
N LYS A 406 18.37 -8.14 -9.86
CA LYS A 406 18.26 -9.01 -11.04
C LYS A 406 17.57 -10.34 -10.71
N THR A 407 16.53 -10.30 -9.89
CA THR A 407 15.57 -11.41 -9.78
C THR A 407 14.60 -11.30 -10.94
N LEU A 408 14.57 -12.32 -11.81
CA LEU A 408 13.65 -12.40 -12.93
C LEU A 408 12.35 -13.06 -12.46
N TRP A 409 11.26 -12.33 -12.53
CA TRP A 409 9.91 -12.81 -12.31
C TRP A 409 9.22 -13.03 -13.66
N ASN A 410 8.51 -14.14 -13.78
CA ASN A 410 7.79 -14.52 -14.99
C ASN A 410 6.36 -14.95 -14.60
N LEU A 411 5.38 -14.13 -14.99
CA LEU A 411 3.96 -14.48 -14.92
C LEU A 411 3.63 -15.35 -16.12
N LEU A 412 3.15 -16.55 -15.88
CA LEU A 412 2.77 -17.50 -16.90
C LEU A 412 1.32 -17.25 -17.35
N THR A 413 0.95 -17.72 -18.54
CA THR A 413 -0.42 -17.61 -19.08
C THR A 413 -1.49 -18.32 -18.25
N THR A 414 -1.06 -19.25 -17.40
CA THR A 414 -1.87 -19.95 -16.38
C THR A 414 -2.20 -19.09 -15.15
N GLY A 415 -1.51 -17.98 -14.94
CA GLY A 415 -1.51 -17.20 -13.69
C GLY A 415 -0.44 -17.64 -12.69
N ASP A 416 0.22 -18.79 -12.91
CA ASP A 416 1.33 -19.22 -12.07
C ASP A 416 2.50 -18.21 -12.16
N LEU A 417 3.09 -17.91 -11.01
CA LEU A 417 4.22 -17.00 -10.89
C LEU A 417 5.47 -17.78 -10.53
N VAL A 418 6.45 -17.74 -11.44
CA VAL A 418 7.76 -18.35 -11.24
C VAL A 418 8.85 -17.28 -11.21
N ARG A 419 9.95 -17.54 -10.49
CA ARG A 419 11.14 -16.68 -10.49
C ARG A 419 12.44 -17.45 -10.67
N SER A 420 13.42 -16.80 -11.29
CA SER A 420 14.82 -17.25 -11.29
C SER A 420 15.72 -16.13 -10.76
N ILE A 421 16.85 -16.50 -10.15
CA ILE A 421 17.74 -15.58 -9.43
C ILE A 421 19.07 -15.47 -10.20
N TRP A 422 19.62 -14.26 -10.25
CA TRP A 422 20.93 -14.00 -10.85
C TRP A 422 22.03 -14.90 -10.25
N PRO A 423 22.94 -15.48 -11.07
CA PRO A 423 23.16 -15.23 -12.50
C PRO A 423 22.43 -16.20 -13.44
N TYR A 424 21.34 -16.83 -13.01
CA TYR A 424 20.49 -17.74 -13.79
C TYR A 424 21.20 -19.03 -14.29
N ASN A 425 22.34 -19.38 -13.70
CA ASN A 425 23.22 -20.45 -14.17
C ASN A 425 22.86 -21.86 -13.64
N SER A 426 21.91 -21.98 -12.71
CA SER A 426 21.42 -23.27 -12.21
C SER A 426 20.29 -23.88 -13.05
N GLY A 427 19.67 -23.12 -13.95
CA GLY A 427 18.43 -23.52 -14.64
C GLY A 427 17.21 -23.61 -13.73
N GLU A 428 17.34 -23.23 -12.46
CA GLU A 428 16.27 -23.34 -11.47
C GLU A 428 15.30 -22.16 -11.57
N TRP A 429 14.02 -22.50 -11.63
CA TRP A 429 12.91 -21.60 -11.42
C TRP A 429 12.13 -22.08 -10.21
N LEU A 430 11.94 -21.21 -9.21
CA LEU A 430 11.02 -21.47 -8.12
C LEU A 430 9.61 -21.07 -8.54
N ILE A 431 8.65 -21.95 -8.32
CA ILE A 431 7.23 -21.61 -8.24
C ILE A 431 7.02 -20.84 -6.94
N VAL A 432 6.51 -19.61 -7.02
CA VAL A 432 6.31 -18.71 -5.87
C VAL A 432 4.83 -18.54 -5.54
N ASP A 433 3.96 -18.66 -6.54
CA ASP A 433 2.52 -18.62 -6.38
C ASP A 433 1.84 -19.40 -7.51
N GLN A 434 0.77 -20.12 -7.19
CA GLN A 434 -0.04 -20.86 -8.16
C GLN A 434 -1.48 -20.36 -8.06
N ASN A 435 -1.78 -19.29 -8.80
CA ASN A 435 -3.05 -18.60 -8.70
C ASN A 435 -3.48 -18.07 -10.08
N ALA A 436 -4.50 -18.71 -10.66
CA ALA A 436 -5.07 -18.33 -11.95
C ALA A 436 -5.68 -16.91 -11.98
N ALA A 437 -5.93 -16.29 -10.81
CA ALA A 437 -6.36 -14.89 -10.73
C ALA A 437 -5.24 -13.89 -11.07
N ASN A 438 -3.94 -14.26 -10.99
CA ASN A 438 -2.85 -13.34 -11.28
C ASN A 438 -2.89 -12.87 -12.75
N MET A 439 -3.07 -11.57 -12.96
CA MET A 439 -3.24 -10.97 -14.29
C MET A 439 -2.07 -10.11 -14.76
N ALA A 440 -1.37 -9.41 -13.86
CA ALA A 440 -0.18 -8.63 -14.18
C ALA A 440 0.80 -8.59 -13.00
N ILE A 441 2.06 -8.25 -13.28
CA ILE A 441 3.13 -8.12 -12.28
C ILE A 441 3.90 -6.81 -12.46
N ALA A 442 4.54 -6.32 -11.40
CA ALA A 442 5.44 -5.16 -11.43
C ALA A 442 6.57 -5.33 -10.41
N ALA A 443 7.72 -4.72 -10.68
CA ALA A 443 8.88 -4.68 -9.78
C ALA A 443 9.32 -3.23 -9.57
N GLY A 444 9.37 -2.80 -8.30
CA GLY A 444 9.82 -1.47 -7.89
C GLY A 444 11.09 -1.60 -7.07
N GLY A 445 12.25 -1.35 -7.68
CA GLY A 445 13.53 -1.61 -7.01
C GLY A 445 13.70 -3.11 -6.77
N ASP A 446 13.73 -3.53 -5.50
CA ASP A 446 13.67 -4.94 -5.09
C ASP A 446 12.30 -5.40 -4.58
N GLU A 447 11.31 -4.50 -4.51
CA GLU A 447 9.94 -4.84 -4.13
C GLU A 447 9.17 -5.43 -5.32
N PHE A 448 8.32 -6.42 -5.03
CA PHE A 448 7.57 -7.15 -6.05
C PHE A 448 6.06 -7.12 -5.78
N TYR A 449 5.29 -6.88 -6.84
CA TYR A 449 3.84 -6.69 -6.80
C TYR A 449 3.14 -7.52 -7.88
N LYS A 450 1.93 -8.00 -7.56
CA LYS A 450 1.03 -8.67 -8.51
C LYS A 450 -0.38 -8.09 -8.42
N LEU A 451 -1.04 -8.01 -9.57
CA LEU A 451 -2.43 -7.60 -9.74
C LEU A 451 -3.27 -8.84 -10.08
N GLN A 452 -4.40 -9.03 -9.40
CA GLN A 452 -5.33 -10.12 -9.63
C GLN A 452 -6.58 -9.67 -10.43
N SER A 453 -7.33 -10.64 -10.96
CA SER A 453 -8.46 -10.43 -11.88
C SER A 453 -9.67 -9.71 -11.30
N ASP A 454 -9.82 -9.72 -9.99
CA ASP A 454 -10.81 -8.97 -9.20
C ASP A 454 -10.38 -7.52 -8.90
N GLY A 455 -9.13 -7.17 -9.24
CA GLY A 455 -8.52 -5.88 -8.95
C GLY A 455 -7.76 -5.83 -7.63
N THR A 456 -7.56 -6.95 -6.93
CA THR A 456 -6.70 -7.00 -5.74
C THR A 456 -5.23 -6.78 -6.13
N VAL A 457 -4.56 -5.83 -5.47
CA VAL A 457 -3.10 -5.62 -5.58
C VAL A 457 -2.42 -6.23 -4.35
N VAL A 458 -1.42 -7.08 -4.60
CA VAL A 458 -0.72 -7.85 -3.57
C VAL A 458 0.78 -7.62 -3.67
N TRP A 459 1.39 -7.30 -2.54
CA TRP A 459 2.83 -7.12 -2.35
C TRP A 459 3.46 -8.40 -1.77
N LEU A 460 4.69 -8.70 -2.16
CA LEU A 460 5.50 -9.74 -1.52
C LEU A 460 6.36 -9.13 -0.40
N ASN A 461 5.98 -9.36 0.85
CA ASN A 461 6.86 -9.05 1.98
C ASN A 461 8.02 -10.05 1.98
N THR A 462 9.19 -9.62 1.51
CA THR A 462 10.39 -10.45 1.36
C THR A 462 11.12 -10.72 2.68
N LYS A 463 10.87 -9.92 3.72
CA LYS A 463 11.46 -10.10 5.06
C LYS A 463 10.81 -11.27 5.80
N GLU A 464 9.49 -11.36 5.69
CA GLU A 464 8.67 -12.34 6.40
C GLU A 464 8.13 -13.45 5.47
N ASN A 465 8.41 -13.35 4.17
CA ASN A 465 8.08 -14.31 3.11
C ASN A 465 6.58 -14.66 3.00
N TYR A 466 5.71 -13.64 3.00
CA TYR A 466 4.28 -13.82 2.72
C TYR A 466 3.71 -12.76 1.77
N TRP A 467 2.56 -13.10 1.19
CA TRP A 467 1.76 -12.23 0.33
C TRP A 467 0.86 -11.32 1.16
N GLN A 468 1.06 -10.00 1.06
CA GLN A 468 0.22 -9.01 1.73
C GLN A 468 -0.68 -8.30 0.73
N THR A 469 -2.00 -8.37 0.93
CA THR A 469 -2.94 -7.51 0.21
C THR A 469 -2.70 -6.06 0.60
N ILE A 470 -2.49 -5.20 -0.40
CA ILE A 470 -2.28 -3.76 -0.20
C ILE A 470 -3.39 -2.92 -0.82
N GLU A 471 -4.09 -3.44 -1.84
CA GLU A 471 -5.35 -2.91 -2.38
C GLU A 471 -6.34 -4.08 -2.50
N SER A 472 -7.58 -3.93 -2.07
CA SER A 472 -8.57 -5.02 -2.03
C SER A 472 -9.32 -5.22 -3.34
N ALA A 473 -9.61 -4.14 -4.08
CA ALA A 473 -10.29 -4.15 -5.38
C ALA A 473 -10.20 -2.77 -6.04
N GLY A 474 -10.38 -2.71 -7.36
CA GLY A 474 -10.50 -1.47 -8.12
C GLY A 474 -9.48 -1.36 -9.25
N SER A 475 -8.23 -1.76 -8.98
CA SER A 475 -7.14 -1.77 -9.93
C SER A 475 -7.43 -2.56 -11.21
N VAL A 476 -6.94 -2.02 -12.33
CA VAL A 476 -6.90 -2.69 -13.64
C VAL A 476 -5.50 -2.61 -14.29
N ALA A 477 -4.58 -1.84 -13.72
CA ALA A 477 -3.18 -1.81 -14.10
C ALA A 477 -2.33 -1.30 -12.92
N ILE A 478 -1.10 -1.82 -12.81
CA ILE A 478 -0.10 -1.36 -11.83
C ILE A 478 1.21 -0.99 -12.52
N HIS A 479 1.89 0.04 -12.02
CA HIS A 479 3.25 0.42 -12.41
C HIS A 479 4.09 0.59 -11.14
N ALA A 480 5.33 0.07 -11.12
CA ALA A 480 6.23 0.23 -9.99
C ALA A 480 7.63 0.65 -10.46
N GLN A 481 8.29 1.53 -9.72
CA GLN A 481 9.64 2.02 -10.03
C GLN A 481 10.31 2.59 -8.78
N GLY A 482 11.43 1.98 -8.36
CA GLY A 482 12.00 2.26 -7.04
C GLY A 482 10.97 1.98 -5.94
N ASP A 483 10.92 2.85 -4.93
CA ASP A 483 10.00 2.71 -3.79
C ASP A 483 8.53 3.06 -4.12
N TYR A 484 8.24 3.50 -5.36
CA TYR A 484 6.91 3.92 -5.77
C TYR A 484 6.13 2.80 -6.48
N LEU A 485 4.86 2.65 -6.10
CA LEU A 485 3.86 1.83 -6.77
C LEU A 485 2.64 2.72 -7.09
N TYR A 486 2.09 2.54 -8.29
CA TYR A 486 0.91 3.23 -8.80
C TYR A 486 -0.12 2.20 -9.22
N SER A 487 -1.40 2.50 -8.98
CA SER A 487 -2.57 1.71 -9.39
C SER A 487 -3.49 2.60 -10.22
N ARG A 488 -3.93 2.09 -11.38
CA ARG A 488 -4.98 2.72 -12.19
C ARG A 488 -6.25 1.90 -12.01
N HIS A 489 -7.33 2.55 -11.58
CA HIS A 489 -8.61 1.89 -11.35
C HIS A 489 -9.47 1.84 -12.61
N ARG A 490 -10.50 0.97 -12.58
CA ARG A 490 -11.45 0.78 -13.70
C ARG A 490 -12.21 2.05 -14.09
N ASP A 491 -12.45 2.95 -13.15
CA ASP A 491 -13.15 4.22 -13.37
C ASP A 491 -12.26 5.32 -13.98
N GLY A 492 -10.96 5.05 -14.15
CA GLY A 492 -9.95 5.96 -14.67
C GLY A 492 -9.05 6.57 -13.59
N SER A 493 -9.47 6.56 -12.32
CA SER A 493 -8.73 7.20 -11.23
C SER A 493 -7.34 6.58 -11.02
N VAL A 494 -6.39 7.44 -10.63
CA VAL A 494 -4.96 7.11 -10.46
C VAL A 494 -4.58 7.25 -9.01
N TRP A 495 -3.89 6.24 -8.47
CA TRP A 495 -3.56 6.13 -7.06
C TRP A 495 -2.07 5.78 -6.87
N ARG A 496 -1.43 6.37 -5.86
CA ARG A 496 -0.06 6.08 -5.43
C ARG A 496 -0.07 5.35 -4.09
N TYR A 497 0.61 4.22 -4.01
CA TYR A 497 0.75 3.49 -2.75
C TYR A 497 1.59 4.30 -1.76
N THR A 498 1.16 4.31 -0.51
CA THR A 498 1.78 5.16 0.53
C THR A 498 2.86 4.46 1.36
N GLY A 499 3.14 3.19 1.05
CA GLY A 499 3.93 2.29 1.90
C GLY A 499 3.14 1.62 3.02
N THR A 500 1.92 2.09 3.34
CA THR A 500 1.04 1.51 4.38
C THR A 500 -0.08 0.69 3.74
N SER A 501 -0.19 -0.59 4.11
CA SER A 501 -1.16 -1.54 3.54
C SER A 501 -2.61 -1.05 3.72
N GLY A 502 -3.35 -0.99 2.61
CA GLY A 502 -4.69 -0.43 2.52
C GLY A 502 -4.78 1.08 2.32
N VAL A 503 -3.65 1.82 2.30
CA VAL A 503 -3.63 3.28 2.24
C VAL A 503 -3.01 3.76 0.92
N TRP A 504 -3.82 4.44 0.11
CA TRP A 504 -3.50 4.86 -1.26
C TRP A 504 -3.89 6.30 -1.54
N GLU A 505 -2.96 7.09 -2.04
CA GLU A 505 -3.13 8.51 -2.34
C GLU A 505 -3.66 8.70 -3.77
N MET A 506 -4.91 9.17 -3.92
CA MET A 506 -5.50 9.47 -5.23
C MET A 506 -4.84 10.72 -5.84
N LEU A 507 -4.12 10.53 -6.95
CA LEU A 507 -3.43 11.59 -7.68
C LEU A 507 -4.31 12.26 -8.76
N ASP A 508 -5.26 11.52 -9.34
CA ASP A 508 -6.23 12.04 -10.31
C ASP A 508 -7.55 11.22 -10.29
N ASP A 509 -8.67 11.86 -10.60
CA ASP A 509 -10.02 11.26 -10.67
C ASP A 509 -10.63 11.33 -12.09
N ARG A 510 -9.86 11.75 -13.10
CA ARG A 510 -10.22 11.72 -14.52
C ARG A 510 -10.53 10.30 -15.00
N LYS A 511 -11.56 10.21 -15.84
CA LYS A 511 -12.09 8.93 -16.33
C LYS A 511 -11.40 8.40 -17.58
N ASP A 512 -10.59 9.24 -18.23
CA ASP A 512 -9.96 8.97 -19.51
C ASP A 512 -8.45 8.68 -19.41
N VAL A 513 -7.88 8.61 -18.20
CA VAL A 513 -6.51 8.15 -18.00
C VAL A 513 -6.38 6.68 -18.38
N VAL A 514 -5.41 6.33 -19.23
CA VAL A 514 -5.15 4.96 -19.70
C VAL A 514 -3.84 4.37 -19.18
N SER A 515 -2.88 5.20 -18.78
CA SER A 515 -1.59 4.79 -18.23
C SER A 515 -1.07 5.80 -17.22
N VAL A 516 -0.43 5.31 -16.16
CA VAL A 516 0.35 6.09 -15.18
C VAL A 516 1.73 5.47 -15.08
N VAL A 517 2.76 6.31 -15.07
CA VAL A 517 4.14 5.91 -14.81
C VAL A 517 4.83 6.92 -13.89
N GLY A 518 5.78 6.46 -13.10
CA GLY A 518 6.64 7.33 -12.29
C GLY A 518 8.07 6.84 -12.25
N ASP A 519 8.99 7.72 -11.87
CA ASP A 519 10.42 7.41 -11.71
C ASP A 519 10.85 7.29 -10.24
N ARG A 520 12.15 7.05 -10.00
CA ARG A 520 12.73 6.98 -8.65
C ARG A 520 12.83 8.33 -7.95
N GLY A 521 12.76 9.44 -8.69
CA GLY A 521 12.72 10.79 -8.12
C GLY A 521 11.35 11.15 -7.54
N GLY A 522 10.32 10.34 -7.81
CA GLY A 522 8.93 10.63 -7.42
C GLY A 522 8.20 11.51 -8.42
N GLU A 523 8.78 11.75 -9.61
CA GLU A 523 8.09 12.36 -10.74
C GLU A 523 7.00 11.40 -11.24
N VAL A 524 5.84 11.95 -11.56
CA VAL A 524 4.67 11.17 -12.03
C VAL A 524 4.15 11.75 -13.32
N TRP A 525 3.87 10.86 -14.27
CA TRP A 525 3.23 11.16 -15.54
C TRP A 525 2.08 10.22 -15.79
N GLU A 526 1.11 10.72 -16.55
CA GLU A 526 -0.03 9.93 -17.02
C GLU A 526 -0.29 10.24 -18.49
N MET A 527 -1.00 9.33 -19.14
CA MET A 527 -1.44 9.45 -20.52
C MET A 527 -2.95 9.26 -20.58
N LEU A 528 -3.63 10.17 -21.27
CA LEU A 528 -5.07 10.11 -21.51
C LEU A 528 -5.41 9.28 -22.76
N THR A 529 -6.69 8.95 -22.93
CA THR A 529 -7.22 8.15 -24.05
C THR A 529 -6.96 8.80 -25.43
N ASN A 530 -6.82 10.14 -25.48
CA ASN A 530 -6.45 10.87 -26.70
C ASN A 530 -4.93 10.91 -26.97
N GLY A 531 -4.11 10.37 -26.06
CA GLY A 531 -2.65 10.40 -26.11
C GLY A 531 -2.00 11.64 -25.48
N ASP A 532 -2.76 12.61 -24.98
CA ASP A 532 -2.21 13.74 -24.23
C ASP A 532 -1.44 13.22 -23.00
N ILE A 533 -0.23 13.73 -22.78
CA ILE A 533 0.62 13.37 -21.63
C ILE A 533 0.60 14.53 -20.64
N TYR A 534 0.34 14.22 -19.38
CA TYR A 534 0.39 15.16 -18.26
C TYR A 534 1.50 14.77 -17.28
N ARG A 535 2.09 15.78 -16.63
CA ARG A 535 3.05 15.66 -15.53
C ARG A 535 2.43 16.22 -14.26
N LEU A 536 2.54 15.51 -13.15
CA LEU A 536 2.21 16.02 -11.83
C LEU A 536 3.26 17.07 -11.41
N VAL A 537 2.85 18.31 -11.09
CA VAL A 537 3.80 19.40 -10.74
C VAL A 537 3.71 19.90 -9.30
N SER A 538 3.20 19.07 -8.37
CA SER A 538 2.89 19.40 -6.97
C SER A 538 3.63 18.54 -5.95
#